data_AF-A0A1A8X541-F1
#
_entry.id   AF-A0A1A8X541-F1
#
_cell.length_a   1.000
_cell.length_b   1.000
_cell.length_c   1.000
_cell.angle_alpha   90.00
_cell.angle_beta   90.00
_cell.angle_gamma   90.00
#
_symmetry.space_group_name_H-M   'P 1'
#
loop_
_entity.id
_entity.type
_entity.pdbx_description
1 polymer ?
#
loop_
_entity_poly.entity_id
_entity_poly.type
_entity_poly.pdbx_seq_one_letter_code
_entity_poly.pdbx_strand_id
1 'polypeptide(L)'
;MATGISVDELPSKKFNNIWNEGICYSEVNNIITDKKDLVDAFRWVENVKKKFSNNLKQQKGIIDDNTLEKRCRDLYYLIYGILYQLKNLKDYNTIYTGINGAIKNHINSAFINASFTDKGYANCLVVANEEDDYEHATIKNKKYIDDLCEDAIYVEKNINQINSSHECSKIKLYLGDEFNTHNNTYNLNKEFYAKILGYYEKDNFDSFKDIIAKIKCTTSDDFQVRANLDGLESRLDFLPFHIIIVPILSLLGFLLIFFFLYQATPLRSWFDRKIRKKIIFANNENDEVSHKILEEPCEYPKTNSYNDEYHVLYNTVADN
;
A
#
# COMPACT_ATOMS: atom_id res chain seq x y z
N MET A 1 27.50 -27.32 11.23
CA MET A 1 27.31 -25.91 11.60
C MET A 1 25.82 -25.70 11.78
N ALA A 2 25.36 -25.29 12.97
CA ALA A 2 23.96 -24.93 13.14
C ALA A 2 23.69 -23.69 12.27
N THR A 3 22.69 -23.75 11.40
CA THR A 3 22.21 -22.59 10.66
C THR A 3 21.74 -21.55 11.68
N GLY A 4 22.43 -20.41 11.74
CA GLY A 4 22.08 -19.33 12.66
C GLY A 4 20.71 -18.73 12.32
N ILE A 5 20.08 -18.06 13.29
CA ILE A 5 18.86 -17.29 13.07
C ILE A 5 19.19 -16.17 12.07
N SER A 6 18.44 -16.10 10.97
CA SER A 6 18.51 -15.04 9.97
C SER A 6 17.38 -14.03 10.14
N VAL A 7 17.38 -12.96 9.34
CA VAL A 7 16.28 -11.97 9.32
C VAL A 7 14.95 -12.62 8.91
N ASP A 8 14.96 -13.60 8.02
CA ASP A 8 13.74 -14.29 7.56
C ASP A 8 13.12 -15.19 8.64
N GLU A 9 13.91 -15.58 9.65
CA GLU A 9 13.43 -16.32 10.82
C GLU A 9 12.82 -15.42 11.90
N LEU A 10 12.91 -14.10 11.75
CA LEU A 10 12.21 -13.17 12.65
C LEU A 10 10.68 -13.34 12.49
N PRO A 11 9.91 -13.37 13.59
CA PRO A 11 8.48 -13.64 13.54
C PRO A 11 7.70 -12.76 12.57
N SER A 12 7.97 -11.46 12.52
CA SER A 12 7.26 -10.55 11.62
C SER A 12 7.46 -10.92 10.15
N LYS A 13 8.64 -11.43 9.77
CA LYS A 13 8.97 -11.86 8.40
C LYS A 13 8.41 -13.25 8.11
N LYS A 14 8.69 -14.20 9.01
CA LYS A 14 8.29 -15.60 8.90
C LYS A 14 6.80 -15.76 8.69
N PHE A 15 6.01 -14.95 9.40
CA PHE A 15 4.56 -15.08 9.42
C PHE A 15 3.81 -14.01 8.62
N ASN A 16 4.51 -13.12 7.91
CA ASN A 16 3.90 -11.96 7.22
C ASN A 16 2.75 -12.33 6.25
N ASN A 17 2.84 -13.52 5.65
CA ASN A 17 1.98 -13.92 4.53
C ASN A 17 1.04 -15.09 4.84
N ILE A 18 0.98 -15.59 6.08
CA ILE A 18 0.24 -16.83 6.41
C ILE A 18 -1.26 -16.75 6.07
N TRP A 19 -1.82 -15.54 6.10
CA TRP A 19 -3.24 -15.29 5.84
C TRP A 19 -3.55 -15.06 4.37
N ASN A 20 -2.56 -14.77 3.52
CA ASN A 20 -2.78 -14.28 2.16
C ASN A 20 -3.64 -15.23 1.32
N GLU A 21 -3.42 -16.54 1.44
CA GLU A 21 -4.22 -17.54 0.74
C GLU A 21 -5.65 -17.62 1.28
N GLY A 22 -5.81 -17.60 2.60
CA GLY A 22 -7.11 -17.68 3.27
C GLY A 22 -8.00 -16.49 2.95
N ILE A 23 -7.42 -15.29 2.84
CA ILE A 23 -8.14 -14.05 2.54
C ILE A 23 -8.12 -13.67 1.05
N CYS A 24 -7.56 -14.52 0.19
CA CYS A 24 -7.43 -14.24 -1.25
C CYS A 24 -6.76 -12.87 -1.52
N TYR A 25 -5.65 -12.57 -0.85
CA TYR A 25 -5.02 -11.25 -0.85
C TYR A 25 -4.69 -10.74 -2.26
N SER A 26 -4.15 -11.59 -3.12
CA SER A 26 -3.82 -11.21 -4.50
C SER A 26 -5.05 -10.79 -5.31
N GLU A 27 -6.19 -11.44 -5.10
CA GLU A 27 -7.45 -11.12 -5.76
C GLU A 27 -7.92 -9.73 -5.37
N VAL A 28 -8.00 -9.43 -4.06
CA VAL A 28 -8.47 -8.13 -3.60
C VAL A 28 -7.47 -7.01 -3.87
N ASN A 29 -6.17 -7.29 -3.85
CA ASN A 29 -5.16 -6.33 -4.24
C ASN A 29 -5.32 -5.92 -5.72
N ASN A 30 -5.66 -6.86 -6.61
CA ASN A 30 -5.95 -6.56 -8.02
C ASN A 30 -7.25 -5.76 -8.16
N ILE A 31 -8.28 -6.05 -7.36
CA ILE A 31 -9.52 -5.25 -7.33
C ILE A 31 -9.23 -3.80 -6.98
N ILE A 32 -8.43 -3.59 -5.93
CA ILE A 32 -8.07 -2.25 -5.46
C ILE A 32 -7.19 -1.52 -6.48
N THR A 33 -6.15 -2.18 -6.99
CA THR A 33 -5.16 -1.58 -7.89
C THR A 33 -5.79 -1.21 -9.23
N ASP A 34 -6.58 -2.12 -9.81
CA ASP A 34 -7.21 -1.92 -11.12
C ASP A 34 -8.54 -1.15 -11.01
N LYS A 35 -8.96 -0.79 -9.79
CA LYS A 35 -10.24 -0.13 -9.48
C LYS A 35 -11.43 -0.85 -10.11
N LYS A 36 -11.47 -2.17 -9.89
CA LYS A 36 -12.52 -3.03 -10.45
C LYS A 36 -13.88 -2.74 -9.83
N ASP A 37 -14.92 -3.25 -10.48
CA ASP A 37 -16.29 -3.02 -10.05
C ASP A 37 -16.70 -3.88 -8.85
N LEU A 38 -17.92 -3.63 -8.39
CA LEU A 38 -18.51 -4.25 -7.21
C LEU A 38 -18.68 -5.77 -7.35
N VAL A 39 -18.88 -6.29 -8.56
CA VAL A 39 -19.05 -7.73 -8.82
C VAL A 39 -17.78 -8.48 -8.43
N ASP A 40 -16.63 -7.89 -8.73
CA ASP A 40 -15.34 -8.46 -8.37
C ASP A 40 -15.13 -8.51 -6.85
N ALA A 41 -15.54 -7.47 -6.12
CA ALA A 41 -15.47 -7.51 -4.66
C ALA A 41 -16.41 -8.54 -4.03
N PHE A 42 -17.63 -8.71 -4.55
CA PHE A 42 -18.51 -9.77 -4.07
C PHE A 42 -17.94 -11.17 -4.37
N ARG A 43 -17.32 -11.35 -5.53
CA ARG A 43 -16.61 -12.59 -5.87
C ARG A 43 -15.45 -12.86 -4.91
N TRP A 44 -14.68 -11.83 -4.57
CA TRP A 44 -13.62 -11.95 -3.56
C TRP A 44 -14.19 -12.39 -2.21
N VAL A 45 -15.28 -11.78 -1.73
CA VAL A 45 -15.95 -12.18 -0.48
C VAL A 45 -16.34 -13.66 -0.50
N GLU A 46 -16.91 -14.15 -1.60
CA GLU A 46 -17.27 -15.57 -1.74
C GLU A 46 -16.04 -16.49 -1.76
N ASN A 47 -14.92 -16.04 -2.32
CA ASN A 47 -13.67 -16.80 -2.31
C ASN A 47 -13.04 -16.86 -0.91
N VAL A 48 -13.08 -15.76 -0.15
CA VAL A 48 -12.66 -15.75 1.26
C VAL A 48 -13.48 -16.77 2.05
N LYS A 49 -14.81 -16.76 1.91
CA LYS A 49 -15.70 -17.71 2.59
C LYS A 49 -15.36 -19.19 2.31
N LYS A 50 -14.88 -19.50 1.11
CA LYS A 50 -14.50 -20.86 0.70
C LYS A 50 -13.13 -21.26 1.22
N LYS A 51 -12.18 -20.32 1.31
CA LYS A 51 -10.77 -20.63 1.58
C LYS A 51 -10.34 -20.42 3.03
N PHE A 52 -10.89 -19.42 3.72
CA PHE A 52 -10.39 -19.00 5.02
C PHE A 52 -10.37 -20.14 6.05
N SER A 53 -11.50 -20.85 6.22
CA SER A 53 -11.60 -21.96 7.18
C SER A 53 -10.61 -23.10 6.91
N ASN A 54 -10.28 -23.37 5.63
CA ASN A 54 -9.32 -24.40 5.26
C ASN A 54 -7.89 -23.94 5.50
N ASN A 55 -7.56 -22.69 5.12
CA ASN A 55 -6.27 -22.09 5.42
C ASN A 55 -6.02 -22.05 6.93
N LEU A 56 -7.00 -21.62 7.74
CA LEU A 56 -6.91 -21.64 9.20
C LEU A 56 -6.51 -23.02 9.76
N LYS A 57 -7.10 -24.10 9.25
CA LYS A 57 -6.74 -25.47 9.65
C LYS A 57 -5.31 -25.85 9.23
N GLN A 58 -4.89 -25.45 8.04
CA GLN A 58 -3.55 -25.73 7.52
C GLN A 58 -2.47 -24.96 8.30
N GLN A 59 -2.76 -23.72 8.68
CA GLN A 59 -1.83 -22.88 9.43
C GLN A 59 -1.75 -23.28 10.91
N LYS A 60 -2.61 -24.16 11.42
CA LYS A 60 -2.64 -24.54 12.85
C LYS A 60 -1.27 -25.00 13.38
N GLY A 61 -0.52 -25.79 12.63
CA GLY A 61 0.81 -26.26 13.05
C GLY A 61 1.93 -25.21 12.90
N ILE A 62 1.66 -24.10 12.22
CA ILE A 62 2.58 -22.97 12.07
C ILE A 62 2.29 -21.93 13.16
N ILE A 63 1.03 -21.77 13.52
CA ILE A 63 0.54 -20.92 14.60
C ILE A 63 0.55 -21.73 15.90
N ASP A 64 1.73 -22.10 16.37
CA ASP A 64 1.84 -22.71 17.70
C ASP A 64 1.39 -21.70 18.79
N ASP A 65 0.99 -22.24 19.95
CA ASP A 65 0.15 -21.64 21.00
C ASP A 65 0.67 -20.32 21.62
N ASN A 66 1.88 -19.86 21.27
CA ASN A 66 2.47 -18.60 21.76
C ASN A 66 2.54 -17.48 20.70
N THR A 67 1.95 -17.67 19.52
CA THR A 67 1.90 -16.63 18.48
C THR A 67 0.48 -16.32 18.01
N LEU A 68 -0.51 -17.13 18.39
CA LEU A 68 -1.87 -17.04 17.86
C LEU A 68 -2.51 -15.67 18.05
N GLU A 69 -2.39 -15.08 19.23
CA GLU A 69 -2.97 -13.75 19.50
C GLU A 69 -2.38 -12.68 18.56
N LYS A 70 -1.05 -12.66 18.40
CA LYS A 70 -0.36 -11.77 17.46
C LYS A 70 -0.75 -12.09 16.01
N ARG A 71 -0.82 -13.36 15.62
CA ARG A 71 -1.28 -13.75 14.27
C ARG A 71 -2.70 -13.27 14.00
N CYS A 72 -3.55 -13.23 15.02
CA CYS A 72 -4.90 -12.68 14.90
C CYS A 72 -4.89 -11.16 14.75
N ARG A 73 -4.07 -10.41 15.50
CA ARG A 73 -3.88 -8.97 15.25
C ARG A 73 -3.38 -8.70 13.83
N ASP A 74 -2.44 -9.50 13.32
CA ASP A 74 -1.97 -9.36 11.93
C ASP A 74 -3.06 -9.55 10.89
N LEU A 75 -3.93 -10.55 11.08
CA LEU A 75 -5.09 -10.75 10.23
C LEU A 75 -5.99 -9.52 10.23
N TYR A 76 -6.28 -8.95 11.40
CA TYR A 76 -7.15 -7.78 11.50
C TYR A 76 -6.49 -6.53 10.92
N TYR A 77 -5.19 -6.30 11.14
CA TYR A 77 -4.48 -5.22 10.45
C TYR A 77 -4.61 -5.32 8.93
N LEU A 78 -4.48 -6.54 8.39
CA LEU A 78 -4.60 -6.81 6.97
C LEU A 78 -6.03 -6.60 6.46
N ILE A 79 -7.03 -7.19 7.12
CA ILE A 79 -8.43 -7.12 6.73
C ILE A 79 -8.95 -5.68 6.79
N TYR A 80 -8.74 -4.96 7.89
CA TYR A 80 -9.21 -3.58 8.00
C TYR A 80 -8.47 -2.64 7.05
N GLY A 81 -7.19 -2.91 6.75
CA GLY A 81 -6.44 -2.17 5.72
C GLY A 81 -7.05 -2.36 4.33
N ILE A 82 -7.41 -3.59 3.96
CA ILE A 82 -8.08 -3.93 2.70
C ILE A 82 -9.47 -3.28 2.64
N LEU A 83 -10.27 -3.43 3.70
CA LEU A 83 -11.62 -2.89 3.78
C LEU A 83 -11.61 -1.37 3.62
N TYR A 84 -10.67 -0.68 4.26
CA TYR A 84 -10.50 0.75 4.09
C TYR A 84 -10.19 1.14 2.65
N GLN A 85 -9.27 0.43 1.98
CA GLN A 85 -8.94 0.70 0.59
C GLN A 85 -10.14 0.49 -0.33
N LEU A 86 -10.90 -0.59 -0.13
CA LEU A 86 -12.14 -0.85 -0.87
C LEU A 86 -13.19 0.25 -0.64
N LYS A 87 -13.37 0.72 0.60
CA LYS A 87 -14.30 1.81 0.93
C LYS A 87 -14.06 3.07 0.10
N ASN A 88 -12.80 3.36 -0.20
CA ASN A 88 -12.37 4.55 -0.93
C ASN A 88 -12.41 4.40 -2.46
N LEU A 89 -12.77 3.22 -2.97
CA LEU A 89 -13.04 3.04 -4.39
C LEU A 89 -14.38 3.71 -4.75
N LYS A 90 -14.47 4.17 -6.00
CA LYS A 90 -15.71 4.75 -6.53
C LYS A 90 -16.84 3.73 -6.45
N ASP A 91 -18.02 4.15 -6.02
CA ASP A 91 -19.25 3.34 -5.94
C ASP A 91 -19.26 2.24 -4.85
N TYR A 92 -18.20 2.12 -4.03
CA TYR A 92 -18.13 1.13 -2.94
C TYR A 92 -18.82 1.58 -1.65
N ASN A 93 -19.01 2.89 -1.43
CA ASN A 93 -19.57 3.41 -0.19
C ASN A 93 -20.95 2.80 0.16
N THR A 94 -21.77 2.50 -0.85
CA THR A 94 -23.12 1.94 -0.68
C THR A 94 -23.12 0.46 -0.27
N ILE A 95 -22.08 -0.30 -0.63
CA ILE A 95 -22.00 -1.74 -0.36
C ILE A 95 -20.95 -2.12 0.69
N TYR A 96 -20.10 -1.16 1.09
CA TYR A 96 -19.01 -1.36 2.04
C TYR A 96 -19.48 -2.06 3.32
N THR A 97 -20.60 -1.61 3.89
CA THR A 97 -21.18 -2.21 5.10
C THR A 97 -21.50 -3.70 4.91
N GLY A 98 -22.00 -4.08 3.73
CA GLY A 98 -22.30 -5.47 3.39
C GLY A 98 -21.04 -6.33 3.24
N ILE A 99 -20.02 -5.83 2.52
CA ILE A 99 -18.72 -6.51 2.37
C ILE A 99 -18.05 -6.69 3.73
N ASN A 100 -17.95 -5.60 4.51
CA ASN A 100 -17.35 -5.59 5.83
C ASN A 100 -18.02 -6.60 6.76
N GLY A 101 -19.35 -6.56 6.85
CA GLY A 101 -20.12 -7.50 7.67
C GLY A 101 -19.95 -8.96 7.23
N ALA A 102 -19.96 -9.22 5.92
CA ALA A 102 -19.81 -10.59 5.40
C ALA A 102 -18.44 -11.20 5.71
N ILE A 103 -17.36 -10.44 5.51
CA ILE A 103 -15.99 -10.90 5.81
C ILE A 103 -15.82 -11.15 7.30
N LYS A 104 -16.20 -10.19 8.15
CA LYS A 104 -16.04 -10.31 9.60
C LYS A 104 -16.86 -11.44 10.20
N ASN A 105 -18.13 -11.56 9.81
CA ASN A 105 -18.97 -12.65 10.28
C ASN A 105 -18.40 -14.02 9.91
N HIS A 106 -17.83 -14.16 8.71
CA HIS A 106 -17.21 -15.41 8.30
C HIS A 106 -15.93 -15.71 9.10
N ILE A 107 -15.03 -14.74 9.25
CA ILE A 107 -13.78 -14.90 10.02
C ILE A 107 -14.09 -15.24 11.48
N ASN A 108 -15.01 -14.50 12.11
CA ASN A 108 -15.43 -14.75 13.50
C ASN A 108 -16.06 -16.14 13.65
N SER A 109 -16.93 -16.55 12.72
CA SER A 109 -17.53 -17.89 12.73
C SER A 109 -16.47 -18.98 12.62
N ALA A 110 -15.45 -18.79 11.77
CA ALA A 110 -14.35 -19.74 11.62
C ALA A 110 -13.52 -19.85 12.92
N PHE A 111 -13.23 -18.73 13.59
CA PHE A 111 -12.55 -18.75 14.89
C PHE A 111 -13.39 -19.36 16.01
N ILE A 112 -14.70 -19.07 16.08
CA ILE A 112 -15.63 -19.73 17.01
C ILE A 112 -15.57 -21.25 16.80
N ASN A 113 -15.66 -21.70 15.56
CA ASN A 113 -15.60 -23.13 15.25
C ASN A 113 -14.25 -23.77 15.62
N ALA A 114 -13.14 -23.07 15.39
CA ALA A 114 -11.81 -23.52 15.80
C ALA A 114 -11.67 -23.61 17.34
N SER A 115 -12.31 -22.68 18.06
CA SER A 115 -12.26 -22.57 19.52
C SER A 115 -12.83 -23.79 20.26
N PHE A 116 -13.73 -24.55 19.64
CA PHE A 116 -14.23 -25.81 20.19
C PHE A 116 -13.15 -26.88 20.33
N THR A 117 -12.12 -26.83 19.49
CA THR A 117 -11.02 -27.80 19.50
C THR A 117 -9.76 -27.27 20.18
N ASP A 118 -9.62 -25.95 20.22
CA ASP A 118 -8.42 -25.27 20.70
C ASP A 118 -8.81 -23.90 21.24
N LYS A 119 -8.81 -23.78 22.56
CA LYS A 119 -9.32 -22.58 23.25
C LYS A 119 -8.51 -21.33 22.92
N GLY A 120 -7.28 -21.44 22.44
CA GLY A 120 -6.47 -20.28 22.04
C GLY A 120 -7.16 -19.40 20.99
N TYR A 121 -7.96 -20.00 20.08
CA TYR A 121 -8.69 -19.25 19.06
C TYR A 121 -9.78 -18.32 19.62
N ALA A 122 -10.19 -18.50 20.88
CA ALA A 122 -11.09 -17.55 21.53
C ALA A 122 -10.45 -16.16 21.69
N ASN A 123 -9.13 -16.08 21.82
CA ASN A 123 -8.42 -14.80 21.93
C ASN A 123 -8.56 -13.96 20.65
N CYS A 124 -8.67 -14.62 19.49
CA CYS A 124 -8.90 -13.94 18.21
C CYS A 124 -10.27 -13.25 18.13
N LEU A 125 -11.24 -13.71 18.92
CA LEU A 125 -12.55 -13.06 19.04
C LEU A 125 -12.49 -11.82 19.93
N VAL A 126 -11.67 -11.83 20.98
CA VAL A 126 -11.43 -10.64 21.82
C VAL A 126 -10.82 -9.53 20.96
N VAL A 127 -9.78 -9.85 20.20
CA VAL A 127 -9.14 -8.93 19.26
C VAL A 127 -10.15 -8.37 18.24
N ALA A 128 -11.10 -9.19 17.77
CA ALA A 128 -12.14 -8.78 16.84
C ALA A 128 -13.09 -7.71 17.40
N ASN A 129 -13.33 -7.74 18.71
CA ASN A 129 -14.30 -6.86 19.38
C ASN A 129 -13.72 -5.46 19.64
N GLU A 130 -12.42 -5.27 19.44
CA GLU A 130 -11.72 -4.00 19.62
C GLU A 130 -11.59 -3.24 18.28
N GLU A 131 -12.67 -3.16 17.51
CA GLU A 131 -12.63 -2.64 16.14
C GLU A 131 -12.15 -1.19 16.03
N ASP A 132 -12.45 -0.39 17.04
CA ASP A 132 -11.98 0.99 17.13
C ASP A 132 -10.44 1.07 17.14
N ASP A 133 -9.76 -0.01 17.57
CA ASP A 133 -8.30 -0.11 17.48
C ASP A 133 -7.78 -0.34 16.05
N TYR A 134 -8.65 -0.59 15.08
CA TYR A 134 -8.28 -0.75 13.69
C TYR A 134 -8.59 0.49 12.85
N GLU A 135 -8.56 1.67 13.50
CA GLU A 135 -8.66 2.96 12.83
C GLU A 135 -7.70 3.04 11.62
N HIS A 136 -8.30 3.27 10.45
CA HIS A 136 -7.63 3.10 9.17
C HIS A 136 -6.40 4.00 8.96
N ALA A 137 -6.41 5.22 9.51
CA ALA A 137 -5.38 6.23 9.23
C ALA A 137 -4.02 5.80 9.80
N THR A 138 -4.03 4.96 10.82
CA THR A 138 -2.85 4.54 11.58
C THR A 138 -2.62 3.04 11.55
N ILE A 139 -3.50 2.26 10.89
CA ILE A 139 -3.45 0.79 10.92
C ILE A 139 -2.11 0.22 10.47
N LYS A 140 -1.50 0.85 9.44
CA LYS A 140 -0.19 0.47 8.93
C LYS A 140 0.91 0.71 9.98
N ASN A 141 0.82 1.84 10.69
CA ASN A 141 1.75 2.18 11.76
C ASN A 141 1.59 1.26 12.98
N LYS A 142 0.34 0.91 13.33
CA LYS A 142 0.06 -0.09 14.38
C LYS A 142 0.72 -1.42 14.05
N LYS A 143 0.55 -1.90 12.81
CA LYS A 143 1.20 -3.13 12.37
C LYS A 143 2.71 -3.05 12.50
N TYR A 144 3.35 -1.99 12.02
CA TYR A 144 4.81 -1.85 12.11
C TYR A 144 5.33 -1.82 13.54
N ILE A 145 4.65 -1.10 14.44
CA ILE A 145 5.03 -1.06 15.85
C ILE A 145 4.85 -2.44 16.48
N ASP A 146 3.72 -3.12 16.24
CA ASP A 146 3.46 -4.46 16.77
C ASP A 146 4.47 -5.50 16.24
N ASP A 147 4.85 -5.42 14.97
CA ASP A 147 5.86 -6.28 14.33
C ASP A 147 7.26 -6.05 14.91
N LEU A 148 7.67 -4.78 15.09
CA LEU A 148 8.96 -4.46 15.71
C LEU A 148 9.02 -4.92 17.17
N CYS A 149 7.93 -4.74 17.94
CA CYS A 149 7.84 -5.26 19.30
C CYS A 149 8.07 -6.78 19.31
N GLU A 150 7.37 -7.51 18.45
CA GLU A 150 7.50 -8.97 18.37
C GLU A 150 8.93 -9.42 18.03
N ASP A 151 9.52 -8.81 16.99
CA ASP A 151 10.88 -9.15 16.56
C ASP A 151 11.91 -8.83 17.65
N ALA A 152 11.78 -7.68 18.33
CA ALA A 152 12.67 -7.31 19.41
C ALA A 152 12.59 -8.29 20.60
N ILE A 153 11.39 -8.71 20.99
CA ILE A 153 11.21 -9.72 22.05
C ILE A 153 11.81 -11.06 21.64
N TYR A 154 11.61 -11.47 20.39
CA TYR A 154 12.20 -12.70 19.86
C TYR A 154 13.73 -12.64 19.88
N VAL A 155 14.31 -11.52 19.46
CA VAL A 155 15.76 -11.31 19.50
C VAL A 155 16.30 -11.29 20.93
N GLU A 156 15.62 -10.62 21.86
CA GLU A 156 16.02 -10.60 23.28
C GLU A 156 16.08 -12.02 23.86
N LYS A 157 15.10 -12.87 23.55
CA LYS A 157 15.07 -14.28 23.98
C LYS A 157 16.18 -15.14 23.35
N ASN A 158 16.59 -14.82 22.12
CA ASN A 158 17.55 -15.61 21.34
C ASN A 158 18.93 -14.96 21.21
N ILE A 159 19.24 -13.96 22.05
CA ILE A 159 20.38 -13.06 21.88
C ILE A 159 21.74 -13.78 21.80
N ASN A 160 21.93 -14.86 22.56
CA ASN A 160 23.19 -15.62 22.58
C ASN A 160 23.43 -16.36 21.25
N GLN A 161 22.37 -16.95 20.69
CA GLN A 161 22.43 -17.63 19.39
C GLN A 161 22.66 -16.62 18.27
N ILE A 162 21.98 -15.46 18.32
CA ILE A 162 22.14 -14.38 17.35
C ILE A 162 23.57 -13.83 17.40
N ASN A 163 24.10 -13.51 18.58
CA ASN A 163 25.45 -12.95 18.72
C ASN A 163 26.54 -13.89 18.18
N SER A 164 26.30 -15.19 18.20
CA SER A 164 27.22 -16.21 17.69
C SER A 164 27.00 -16.55 16.21
N SER A 165 26.00 -15.95 15.56
CA SER A 165 25.61 -16.22 14.17
C SER A 165 26.36 -15.30 13.20
N HIS A 166 26.62 -15.79 11.98
CA HIS A 166 27.10 -14.96 10.86
C HIS A 166 26.02 -13.97 10.36
N GLU A 167 24.75 -14.18 10.75
CA GLU A 167 23.63 -13.30 10.41
C GLU A 167 23.43 -12.15 11.42
N CYS A 168 24.23 -12.11 12.51
CA CYS A 168 24.08 -11.14 13.60
C CYS A 168 23.99 -9.69 13.13
N SER A 169 24.95 -9.26 12.29
CA SER A 169 25.08 -7.86 11.87
C SER A 169 23.90 -7.45 10.98
N LYS A 170 23.35 -8.38 10.17
CA LYS A 170 22.15 -8.14 9.36
C LYS A 170 20.90 -7.96 10.24
N ILE A 171 20.74 -8.79 11.27
CA ILE A 171 19.62 -8.66 12.23
C ILE A 171 19.71 -7.33 12.98
N LYS A 172 20.92 -6.95 13.43
CA LYS A 172 21.15 -5.68 14.12
C LYS A 172 20.79 -4.48 13.24
N LEU A 173 21.25 -4.49 11.99
CA LEU A 173 20.93 -3.47 11.00
C LEU A 173 19.42 -3.38 10.76
N TYR A 174 18.77 -4.51 10.49
CA TYR A 174 17.32 -4.57 10.27
C TYR A 174 16.53 -3.95 11.44
N LEU A 175 16.80 -4.37 12.68
CA LEU A 175 16.10 -3.82 13.85
C LEU A 175 16.39 -2.33 14.06
N GLY A 176 17.63 -1.89 13.81
CA GLY A 176 18.01 -0.49 13.87
C GLY A 176 17.25 0.36 12.87
N ASP A 177 17.13 -0.10 11.62
CA ASP A 177 16.41 0.59 10.55
C ASP A 177 14.90 0.66 10.84
N GLU A 178 14.28 -0.44 11.27
CA GLU A 178 12.85 -0.47 11.65
C GLU A 178 12.58 0.46 12.85
N PHE A 179 13.44 0.42 13.88
CA PHE A 179 13.33 1.33 15.02
C PHE A 179 13.41 2.79 14.59
N ASN A 180 14.44 3.17 13.83
CA ASN A 180 14.63 4.56 13.40
C ASN A 180 13.47 5.05 12.51
N THR A 181 12.95 4.17 11.65
CA THR A 181 11.82 4.48 10.76
C THR A 181 10.55 4.76 11.55
N HIS A 182 10.28 4.01 12.61
CA HIS A 182 9.01 4.05 13.32
C HIS A 182 9.04 4.79 14.67
N ASN A 183 10.22 5.15 15.18
CA ASN A 183 10.37 5.86 16.46
C ASN A 183 9.65 7.21 16.47
N ASN A 184 9.76 7.98 15.37
CA ASN A 184 9.05 9.26 15.26
C ASN A 184 7.53 9.05 15.28
N THR A 185 7.04 8.03 14.56
CA THR A 185 5.61 7.67 14.54
C THR A 185 5.10 7.34 15.92
N TYR A 186 5.84 6.54 16.70
CA TYR A 186 5.50 6.25 18.09
C TYR A 186 5.49 7.52 18.95
N ASN A 187 6.55 8.32 18.89
CA ASN A 187 6.72 9.49 19.76
C ASN A 187 5.67 10.59 19.52
N LEU A 188 5.15 10.71 18.30
CA LEU A 188 4.07 11.65 17.98
C LEU A 188 2.75 11.29 18.67
N ASN A 189 2.51 10.02 19.00
CA ASN A 189 1.26 9.60 19.64
C ASN A 189 1.47 8.39 20.58
N LYS A 190 2.24 8.61 21.66
CA LYS A 190 2.65 7.54 22.59
C LYS A 190 1.47 6.81 23.21
N GLU A 191 0.47 7.56 23.66
CA GLU A 191 -0.72 7.02 24.34
C GLU A 191 -1.49 6.06 23.43
N PHE A 192 -1.61 6.41 22.15
CA PHE A 192 -2.30 5.60 21.15
C PHE A 192 -1.61 4.25 20.88
N TYR A 193 -0.28 4.19 20.97
CA TYR A 193 0.47 2.95 20.74
C TYR A 193 0.81 2.20 22.03
N ALA A 194 0.56 2.77 23.22
CA ALA A 194 0.89 2.16 24.51
C ALA A 194 0.25 0.77 24.68
N LYS A 195 -0.98 0.58 24.18
CA LYS A 195 -1.66 -0.72 24.19
C LYS A 195 -0.86 -1.81 23.47
N ILE A 196 -0.21 -1.47 22.34
CA ILE A 196 0.58 -2.42 21.57
C ILE A 196 1.80 -2.88 22.36
N LEU A 197 2.48 -1.96 23.04
CA LEU A 197 3.64 -2.29 23.88
C LEU A 197 3.22 -3.16 25.08
N GLY A 198 2.01 -2.93 25.60
CA GLY A 198 1.41 -3.72 26.68
C GLY A 198 1.29 -5.21 26.36
N TYR A 199 1.04 -5.60 25.09
CA TYR A 199 1.03 -7.01 24.68
C TYR A 199 2.39 -7.72 24.88
N TYR A 200 3.47 -6.96 25.02
CA TYR A 200 4.83 -7.47 25.16
C TYR A 200 5.48 -7.12 26.51
N GLU A 201 4.67 -6.67 27.48
CA GLU A 201 5.15 -6.28 28.81
C GLU A 201 6.24 -5.20 28.74
N LYS A 202 6.10 -4.24 27.81
CA LYS A 202 7.00 -3.09 27.68
C LYS A 202 6.26 -1.80 28.00
N ASP A 203 6.93 -0.91 28.72
CA ASP A 203 6.36 0.38 29.14
C ASP A 203 6.72 1.52 28.20
N ASN A 204 7.79 1.37 27.42
CA ASN A 204 8.30 2.41 26.53
C ASN A 204 8.97 1.83 25.29
N PHE A 205 8.92 2.58 24.20
CA PHE A 205 9.53 2.19 22.93
C PHE A 205 11.07 2.22 22.97
N ASP A 206 11.66 3.05 23.85
CA ASP A 206 13.11 3.11 24.04
C ASP A 206 13.70 1.79 24.56
N SER A 207 12.91 0.93 25.20
CA SER A 207 13.32 -0.41 25.61
C SER A 207 13.82 -1.27 24.44
N PHE A 208 13.40 -0.97 23.20
CA PHE A 208 13.91 -1.63 22.00
C PHE A 208 15.33 -1.19 21.65
N LYS A 209 15.71 0.05 21.96
CA LYS A 209 17.09 0.53 21.81
C LYS A 209 18.04 -0.27 22.70
N ASP A 210 17.61 -0.58 23.92
CA ASP A 210 18.39 -1.40 24.85
C ASP A 210 18.56 -2.83 24.34
N ILE A 211 17.52 -3.40 23.72
CA ILE A 211 17.60 -4.73 23.09
C ILE A 211 18.59 -4.70 21.92
N ILE A 212 18.49 -3.71 21.03
CA ILE A 212 19.41 -3.57 19.88
C ILE A 212 20.86 -3.39 20.36
N ALA A 213 21.08 -2.65 21.44
CA ALA A 213 22.41 -2.46 22.03
C ALA A 213 23.02 -3.74 22.61
N LYS A 214 22.20 -4.73 23.02
CA LYS A 214 22.68 -6.05 23.48
C LYS A 214 23.23 -6.92 22.34
N ILE A 215 22.95 -6.58 21.08
CA ILE A 215 23.47 -7.29 19.90
C ILE A 215 24.92 -6.84 19.65
N LYS A 216 25.87 -7.69 20.04
CA LYS A 216 27.31 -7.41 20.02
C LYS A 216 28.02 -7.96 18.80
N CYS A 217 27.52 -9.07 18.22
CA CYS A 217 28.13 -9.81 17.11
C CYS A 217 29.58 -10.24 17.40
N THR A 218 29.77 -11.48 17.82
CA THR A 218 31.07 -11.97 18.32
C THR A 218 31.90 -12.73 17.28
N THR A 219 31.43 -12.83 16.03
CA THR A 219 32.08 -13.62 14.97
C THR A 219 33.04 -12.77 14.11
N SER A 220 34.12 -13.38 13.61
CA SER A 220 35.26 -12.69 13.00
C SER A 220 35.03 -12.07 11.60
N ASP A 221 33.94 -12.42 10.92
CA ASP A 221 33.55 -11.77 9.64
C ASP A 221 33.08 -10.31 9.84
N ASP A 222 32.88 -9.92 11.10
CA ASP A 222 32.44 -8.59 11.51
C ASP A 222 33.47 -7.49 11.24
N PHE A 223 34.74 -7.82 10.91
CA PHE A 223 35.72 -6.81 10.49
C PHE A 223 35.43 -6.23 9.09
N GLN A 224 34.85 -7.00 8.16
CA GLN A 224 34.48 -6.48 6.84
C GLN A 224 33.16 -5.71 6.86
N VAL A 225 32.19 -6.15 7.68
CA VAL A 225 30.92 -5.42 7.85
C VAL A 225 31.14 -4.17 8.71
N ARG A 226 31.95 -4.21 9.76
CA ARG A 226 32.32 -3.03 10.57
C ARG A 226 33.11 -2.00 9.76
N ALA A 227 34.02 -2.41 8.87
CA ALA A 227 34.68 -1.47 7.94
C ALA A 227 33.71 -0.82 6.94
N ASN A 228 32.66 -1.54 6.51
CA ASN A 228 31.59 -0.99 5.69
C ASN A 228 30.60 -0.13 6.50
N LEU A 229 30.38 -0.45 7.78
CA LEU A 229 29.53 0.32 8.72
C LEU A 229 30.20 1.62 9.13
N ASP A 230 31.48 1.63 9.49
CA ASP A 230 32.24 2.87 9.78
C ASP A 230 32.30 3.76 8.51
N GLY A 231 32.38 3.15 7.33
CA GLY A 231 32.26 3.84 6.05
C GLY A 231 30.85 4.31 5.68
N LEU A 232 29.81 3.71 6.26
CA LEU A 232 28.40 4.05 6.05
C LEU A 232 27.91 5.09 7.06
N GLU A 233 28.33 5.01 8.32
CA GLU A 233 28.09 5.99 9.39
C GLU A 233 28.76 7.33 9.03
N SER A 234 30.00 7.27 8.53
CA SER A 234 30.71 8.40 7.92
C SER A 234 30.01 8.97 6.66
N ARG A 235 29.27 8.16 5.91
CA ARG A 235 28.52 8.58 4.71
C ARG A 235 27.08 9.04 5.00
N LEU A 236 26.45 8.59 6.08
CA LEU A 236 25.10 8.98 6.45
C LEU A 236 25.07 10.40 7.04
N ASP A 237 26.13 10.82 7.72
CA ASP A 237 26.30 12.18 8.23
C ASP A 237 26.61 13.21 7.11
N PHE A 238 26.92 12.76 5.90
CA PHE A 238 27.26 13.61 4.75
C PHE A 238 26.62 13.12 3.44
N LEU A 239 25.31 12.82 3.45
CA LEU A 239 24.51 12.90 2.24
C LEU A 239 23.87 14.29 2.18
N PRO A 240 24.57 15.32 1.65
CA PRO A 240 23.93 16.59 1.42
C PRO A 240 22.83 16.36 0.41
N PHE A 241 21.59 16.69 0.81
CA PHE A 241 20.41 16.71 -0.06
C PHE A 241 20.67 17.39 -1.43
N HIS A 242 21.72 18.20 -1.55
CA HIS A 242 22.25 18.76 -2.79
C HIS A 242 22.62 17.73 -3.89
N ILE A 243 23.05 16.50 -3.58
CA ILE A 243 23.43 15.51 -4.61
C ILE A 243 22.21 14.99 -5.40
N ILE A 244 21.02 15.00 -4.77
CA ILE A 244 19.75 14.60 -5.40
C ILE A 244 19.05 15.83 -6.02
N ILE A 245 19.16 16.98 -5.37
CA ILE A 245 18.54 18.24 -5.83
C ILE A 245 19.14 18.73 -7.15
N VAL A 246 20.46 18.63 -7.34
CA VAL A 246 21.14 19.12 -8.56
C VAL A 246 20.69 18.40 -9.84
N PRO A 247 20.64 17.05 -9.90
CA PRO A 247 20.13 16.36 -11.10
C PRO A 247 18.62 16.59 -11.31
N ILE A 248 17.82 16.73 -10.25
CA ILE A 248 16.37 17.01 -10.36
C ILE A 248 16.11 18.43 -10.87
N LEU A 249 16.82 19.45 -10.36
CA LEU A 249 16.72 20.82 -10.87
C LEU A 249 17.29 20.95 -12.28
N SER A 250 18.34 20.20 -12.63
CA SER A 250 18.88 20.16 -13.98
C SER A 250 17.88 19.58 -14.98
N LEU A 251 17.18 18.50 -14.61
CA LEU A 251 16.10 17.91 -15.41
C LEU A 251 14.90 18.88 -15.57
N LEU A 252 14.48 19.55 -14.50
CA LEU A 252 13.44 20.59 -14.56
C LEU A 252 13.85 21.78 -15.43
N GLY A 253 15.11 22.22 -15.35
CA GLY A 253 15.66 23.26 -16.20
C GLY A 253 15.66 22.88 -17.68
N PHE A 254 16.07 21.66 -18.01
CA PHE A 254 15.99 21.14 -19.38
C PHE A 254 14.55 21.09 -19.91
N LEU A 255 13.60 20.62 -19.10
CA LEU A 255 12.18 20.58 -19.49
C LEU A 255 11.59 21.96 -19.76
N LEU A 256 11.96 22.96 -18.96
CA LEU A 256 11.54 24.35 -19.18
C LEU A 256 12.13 24.94 -20.47
N ILE A 257 13.41 24.66 -20.77
CA ILE A 257 14.04 25.10 -22.02
C ILE A 257 13.33 24.45 -23.22
N PHE A 258 13.02 23.15 -23.19
CA PHE A 258 12.24 22.51 -24.24
C PHE A 258 10.83 23.09 -24.40
N PHE A 259 10.17 23.45 -23.30
CA PHE A 259 8.87 24.11 -23.33
C PHE A 259 8.94 25.50 -23.98
N PHE A 260 9.92 26.32 -23.62
CA PHE A 260 10.14 27.63 -24.23
C PHE A 260 10.53 27.53 -25.71
N LEU A 261 11.39 26.59 -26.08
CA LEU A 261 11.74 26.32 -27.47
C LEU A 261 10.54 25.82 -28.27
N TYR A 262 9.66 25.01 -27.68
CA TYR A 262 8.40 24.59 -28.29
C TYR A 262 7.47 25.79 -28.57
N GLN A 263 7.42 26.77 -27.68
CA GLN A 263 6.57 27.95 -27.83
C GLN A 263 7.16 29.01 -28.78
N ALA A 264 8.48 29.16 -28.82
CA ALA A 264 9.18 30.22 -29.58
C ALA A 264 9.66 29.80 -30.98
N THR A 265 9.74 28.49 -31.28
CA THR A 265 10.21 27.95 -32.56
C THR A 265 9.00 27.50 -33.41
N PRO A 266 9.02 27.57 -34.76
CA PRO A 266 7.92 27.10 -35.62
C PRO A 266 7.64 25.57 -35.55
N LEU A 267 8.30 24.85 -34.64
CA LEU A 267 8.11 23.42 -34.39
C LEU A 267 6.70 23.09 -33.88
N ARG A 268 6.02 24.00 -33.15
CA ARG A 268 4.62 23.83 -32.76
C ARG A 268 3.70 23.63 -33.98
N SER A 269 3.87 24.46 -35.01
CA SER A 269 3.10 24.33 -36.26
C SER A 269 3.40 23.02 -37.01
N TRP A 270 4.63 22.52 -36.90
CA TRP A 270 5.07 21.28 -37.54
C TRP A 270 4.53 20.04 -36.82
N PHE A 271 4.55 20.03 -35.47
CA PHE A 271 3.98 18.97 -34.65
C PHE A 271 2.45 18.93 -34.77
N ASP A 272 1.77 20.08 -34.69
CA ASP A 272 0.33 20.17 -34.90
C ASP A 272 -0.08 19.66 -36.28
N ARG A 273 0.71 19.94 -37.31
CA ARG A 273 0.48 19.43 -38.68
C ARG A 273 0.70 17.92 -38.79
N LYS A 274 1.68 17.34 -38.08
CA LYS A 274 1.92 15.89 -38.06
C LYS A 274 0.84 15.13 -37.29
N ILE A 275 0.40 15.65 -36.13
CA ILE A 275 -0.67 15.05 -35.33
C ILE A 275 -2.01 15.17 -36.08
N ARG A 276 -2.34 16.33 -36.67
CA ARG A 276 -3.55 16.46 -37.51
C ARG A 276 -3.54 15.50 -38.69
N LYS A 277 -2.40 15.33 -39.38
CA LYS A 277 -2.29 14.35 -40.46
C LYS A 277 -2.54 12.92 -39.97
N LYS A 278 -2.04 12.54 -38.79
CA LYS A 278 -2.31 11.21 -38.21
C LYS A 278 -3.77 10.99 -37.81
N ILE A 279 -4.44 12.01 -37.27
CA ILE A 279 -5.87 11.95 -36.93
C ILE A 279 -6.74 11.84 -38.19
N ILE A 280 -6.39 12.56 -39.26
CA ILE A 280 -7.10 12.47 -40.55
C ILE A 280 -6.92 11.08 -41.18
N PHE A 281 -5.73 10.48 -41.10
CA PHE A 281 -5.50 9.10 -41.58
C PHE A 281 -6.25 8.04 -40.76
N ALA A 282 -6.34 8.20 -39.43
CA ALA A 282 -7.09 7.27 -38.58
C ALA A 282 -8.62 7.36 -38.78
N ASN A 283 -9.14 8.52 -39.19
CA ASN A 283 -10.55 8.67 -39.52
C ASN A 283 -10.88 8.12 -40.92
N ASN A 284 -9.97 8.23 -41.90
CA ASN A 284 -10.17 7.65 -43.24
C ASN A 284 -10.12 6.11 -43.24
N GLU A 285 -9.41 5.47 -42.30
CA GLU A 285 -9.38 4.01 -42.16
C GLU A 285 -10.66 3.44 -41.52
N ASN A 286 -11.44 4.27 -40.81
CA ASN A 286 -12.71 3.88 -40.18
C ASN A 286 -13.95 4.12 -41.07
N ASP A 287 -13.82 4.91 -42.13
CA ASP A 287 -14.92 5.18 -43.08
C ASP A 287 -15.15 4.02 -44.06
N GLU A 288 -14.17 3.12 -44.28
CA GLU A 288 -14.33 1.97 -45.18
C GLU A 288 -15.06 0.77 -44.53
N VAL A 289 -15.23 0.76 -43.21
CA VAL A 289 -15.90 -0.34 -42.47
C VAL A 289 -17.34 -0.01 -42.04
N SER A 290 -17.75 1.26 -42.12
CA SER A 290 -19.03 1.71 -41.54
C SER A 290 -20.20 1.82 -42.54
N HIS A 291 -20.00 1.52 -43.83
CA HIS A 291 -21.06 1.55 -44.86
C HIS A 291 -22.02 0.35 -44.87
N LYS A 292 -22.22 -0.33 -43.73
CA LYS A 292 -23.31 -1.31 -43.58
C LYS A 292 -23.85 -1.23 -42.16
N ILE A 293 -24.94 -0.49 -42.02
CA ILE A 293 -26.13 -0.74 -41.19
C ILE A 293 -26.70 0.60 -40.70
N LEU A 294 -27.88 0.91 -41.27
CA LEU A 294 -28.87 1.91 -40.85
C LEU A 294 -28.59 3.39 -41.16
N GLU A 295 -28.73 3.76 -42.43
CA GLU A 295 -29.20 5.10 -42.82
C GLU A 295 -30.73 5.11 -42.92
N GLU A 296 -31.37 5.74 -41.94
CA GLU A 296 -32.38 6.76 -42.19
C GLU A 296 -32.24 7.78 -41.04
N PRO A 297 -31.94 9.05 -41.34
CA PRO A 297 -33.01 10.02 -41.20
C PRO A 297 -33.02 11.16 -42.24
N CYS A 298 -34.23 11.67 -42.42
CA CYS A 298 -34.73 12.82 -43.17
C CYS A 298 -33.74 13.96 -43.51
N GLU A 299 -33.82 14.36 -44.78
CA GLU A 299 -33.34 15.63 -45.33
C GLU A 299 -33.95 16.86 -44.64
N TYR A 300 -33.13 17.89 -44.41
CA TYR A 300 -33.46 19.30 -44.71
C TYR A 300 -32.16 20.06 -45.07
N PRO A 301 -32.11 20.85 -46.17
CA PRO A 301 -30.90 21.57 -46.55
C PRO A 301 -30.78 22.95 -45.89
N LYS A 302 -29.54 23.22 -45.44
CA LYS A 302 -28.81 24.47 -45.15
C LYS A 302 -29.48 25.81 -45.49
N THR A 303 -29.26 26.81 -44.63
CA THR A 303 -28.71 28.11 -45.06
C THR A 303 -27.70 28.67 -44.05
N ASN A 304 -26.59 29.18 -44.59
CA ASN A 304 -25.39 29.67 -43.91
C ASN A 304 -25.59 31.00 -43.18
N SER A 305 -24.67 31.26 -42.25
CA SER A 305 -24.52 32.49 -41.50
C SER A 305 -23.55 33.49 -42.17
N TYR A 306 -23.82 34.78 -41.91
CA TYR A 306 -22.98 35.99 -41.98
C TYR A 306 -22.23 36.33 -43.29
N ASN A 307 -22.40 37.56 -43.80
CA ASN A 307 -21.62 38.72 -43.36
C ASN A 307 -22.08 40.05 -44.02
N ASP A 308 -21.59 41.16 -43.43
CA ASP A 308 -21.39 42.50 -44.00
C ASP A 308 -22.30 43.66 -43.53
N GLU A 309 -21.78 44.31 -42.49
CA GLU A 309 -21.45 45.74 -42.39
C GLU A 309 -22.53 46.84 -42.50
N TYR A 310 -22.50 47.67 -41.46
CA TYR A 310 -23.30 48.84 -41.10
C TYR A 310 -23.53 49.89 -42.19
N HIS A 311 -24.71 50.51 -42.21
CA HIS A 311 -24.87 51.98 -42.28
C HIS A 311 -26.24 52.42 -41.71
N VAL A 312 -26.20 53.31 -40.71
CA VAL A 312 -27.36 54.01 -40.14
C VAL A 312 -27.70 55.22 -41.01
N LEU A 313 -28.99 55.45 -41.33
CA LEU A 313 -29.56 56.79 -41.38
C LEU A 313 -31.10 56.75 -41.25
N TYR A 314 -31.63 57.63 -40.41
CA TYR A 314 -33.05 57.90 -40.19
C TYR A 314 -33.70 58.54 -41.42
N ASN A 315 -34.98 58.24 -41.65
CA ASN A 315 -35.99 59.26 -41.94
C ASN A 315 -37.40 58.76 -41.62
N THR A 316 -38.11 59.57 -40.84
CA THR A 316 -39.56 59.61 -40.62
C THR A 316 -40.29 60.04 -41.89
N VAL A 317 -41.58 59.67 -42.03
CA VAL A 317 -42.73 60.58 -42.28
C VAL A 317 -44.00 59.82 -42.70
N ALA A 318 -45.07 60.15 -41.97
CA ALA A 318 -46.51 60.25 -42.28
C ALA A 318 -47.42 59.04 -42.51
N ASP A 319 -48.42 59.01 -41.64
CA ASP A 319 -49.82 58.63 -41.80
C ASP A 319 -50.41 58.83 -43.21
N ASN A 320 -51.26 57.88 -43.60
CA ASN A 320 -52.70 58.12 -43.89
C ASN A 320 -53.49 56.82 -43.77
#